data_AF-A0A7V9LDK3-F1
#
_entry.id   AF-A0A7V9LDK3-F1
#
_cell.length_a   1.000
_cell.length_b   1.000
_cell.length_c   1.000
_cell.angle_alpha   90.00
_cell.angle_beta   90.00
_cell.angle_gamma   90.00
#
_symmetry.space_group_name_H-M   'P 1'
#
loop_
_entity.id
_entity.type
_entity.pdbx_description
1 polymer ?
#
loop_
_entity_poly.entity_id
_entity_poly.type
_entity_poly.pdbx_seq_one_letter_code
_entity_poly.pdbx_strand_id
1 'polypeptide(L)'
;MTTDNEDDIIATLSDYVEGTLPAAKKTEVEAKLATDATWKRIHGELVETTKSHDEISGLLKARKEPAPESFTNDVTATIHKRSAGLFFGRRTFGDRVPFSALLVVAVIGLLVIGYILWSSQTGSLKMDKRRGETPGSSIEVVPKP
;
A
#
# COMPACT_ATOMS: atom_id res chain seq x y z
N MET A 1 6.38 28.03 -19.09
CA MET A 1 5.52 27.68 -20.24
C MET A 1 6.28 26.87 -21.30
N THR A 2 7.39 26.22 -20.93
CA THR A 2 8.22 25.39 -21.83
C THR A 2 8.18 23.89 -21.44
N THR A 3 7.75 23.58 -20.21
CA THR A 3 7.67 22.22 -19.67
C THR A 3 6.64 21.36 -20.40
N ASP A 4 5.48 21.94 -20.72
CA ASP A 4 4.38 21.20 -21.36
C ASP A 4 4.77 20.67 -22.75
N ASN A 5 5.61 21.42 -23.47
CA ASN A 5 6.17 20.97 -24.75
C ASN A 5 7.28 19.93 -24.59
N GLU A 6 8.07 20.00 -23.52
CA GLU A 6 9.13 19.00 -23.25
C GLU A 6 8.53 17.66 -22.85
N ASP A 7 7.46 17.66 -22.06
CA ASP A 7 6.73 16.45 -21.66
C ASP A 7 6.12 15.74 -22.87
N ASP A 8 5.54 16.49 -23.83
CA ASP A 8 5.03 15.95 -25.09
C ASP A 8 6.15 15.33 -25.97
N ILE A 9 7.33 15.96 -25.98
CA ILE A 9 8.51 15.45 -26.68
C ILE A 9 8.99 14.15 -26.01
N ILE A 10 9.05 14.11 -24.69
CA ILE A 10 9.45 12.93 -23.90
C ILE A 10 8.47 11.77 -24.19
N ALA A 11 7.17 12.01 -24.13
CA ALA A 11 6.16 10.99 -24.40
C ALA A 11 6.32 10.40 -25.83
N THR A 12 6.47 11.28 -26.82
CA THR A 12 6.65 10.86 -28.22
C THR A 12 7.96 10.09 -28.43
N LEU A 13 9.05 10.51 -27.78
CA LEU A 13 10.35 9.82 -27.85
C LEU A 13 10.34 8.49 -27.09
N SER A 14 9.59 8.37 -25.99
CA SER A 14 9.39 7.10 -25.29
C SER A 14 8.73 6.07 -26.21
N ASP A 15 7.63 6.46 -26.88
CA ASP A 15 6.95 5.62 -27.87
C ASP A 15 7.85 5.24 -29.05
N TYR A 16 8.77 6.15 -29.44
CA TYR A 16 9.76 5.89 -30.48
C TYR A 16 10.79 4.84 -30.04
N VAL A 17 11.35 4.97 -28.84
CA VAL A 17 12.37 4.05 -28.28
C VAL A 17 11.77 2.68 -27.96
N GLU A 18 10.54 2.63 -27.45
CA GLU A 18 9.79 1.39 -27.21
C GLU A 18 9.26 0.74 -28.50
N GLY A 19 9.32 1.45 -29.62
CA GLY A 19 8.94 0.97 -30.94
C GLY A 19 7.43 0.95 -31.21
N THR A 20 6.62 1.47 -30.29
CA THR A 20 5.14 1.54 -30.36
C THR A 20 4.63 2.61 -31.34
N LEU A 21 5.52 3.52 -31.77
CA LEU A 21 5.16 4.59 -32.70
C LEU A 21 4.85 4.09 -34.13
N PRO A 22 3.78 4.58 -34.79
CA PRO A 22 3.47 4.26 -36.20
C PRO A 22 4.59 4.70 -37.16
N ALA A 23 4.80 3.94 -38.24
CA ALA A 23 5.89 4.17 -39.21
C ALA A 23 5.93 5.59 -39.79
N ALA A 24 4.77 6.20 -40.06
CA ALA A 24 4.67 7.57 -40.57
C ALA A 24 5.18 8.62 -39.57
N LYS A 25 5.00 8.40 -38.26
CA LYS A 25 5.49 9.31 -37.22
C LYS A 25 6.97 9.07 -36.91
N LYS A 26 7.48 7.85 -37.12
CA LYS A 26 8.91 7.53 -36.94
C LYS A 26 9.79 8.37 -37.86
N THR A 27 9.41 8.53 -39.12
CA THR A 27 10.17 9.37 -40.08
C THR A 27 10.16 10.85 -39.70
N GLU A 28 9.06 11.35 -39.12
CA GLU A 28 8.98 12.73 -38.61
C GLU A 28 9.89 12.93 -37.38
N VAL A 29 9.90 11.96 -36.46
CA VAL A 29 10.76 11.98 -35.27
C VAL A 29 12.24 11.92 -35.68
N GLU A 30 12.61 11.07 -36.64
CA GLU A 30 13.98 10.99 -37.17
C GLU A 30 14.44 12.30 -37.82
N ALA A 31 13.57 12.96 -38.59
CA ALA A 31 13.86 14.26 -39.18
C ALA A 31 14.08 15.35 -38.11
N LYS A 32 13.26 15.34 -37.04
CA LYS A 32 13.44 16.24 -35.89
C LYS A 32 14.71 15.93 -35.11
N LEU A 33 15.01 14.64 -34.92
CA LEU A 33 16.20 14.17 -34.23
C LEU A 33 17.49 14.54 -34.99
N ALA A 34 17.44 14.68 -36.31
CA ALA A 34 18.59 15.16 -37.10
C ALA A 34 18.87 16.66 -36.88
N THR A 35 17.81 17.46 -36.72
CA THR A 35 17.85 18.92 -36.84
C THR A 35 17.86 19.64 -35.49
N ASP A 36 17.16 19.12 -34.49
CA ASP A 36 16.94 19.80 -33.20
C ASP A 36 17.86 19.24 -32.09
N ALA A 37 18.61 20.14 -31.45
CA ALA A 37 19.50 19.79 -30.35
C ALA A 37 18.75 19.33 -29.08
N THR A 38 17.54 19.85 -28.86
CA THR A 38 16.70 19.50 -27.70
C THR A 38 16.21 18.05 -27.82
N TRP A 39 15.77 17.66 -29.02
CA TRP A 39 15.34 16.29 -29.31
C TRP A 39 16.50 15.31 -29.15
N LYS A 40 17.71 15.66 -29.62
CA LYS A 40 18.92 14.83 -29.43
C LYS A 40 19.26 14.63 -27.96
N ARG A 41 19.20 15.70 -27.15
CA ARG A 41 19.48 15.65 -25.72
C ARG A 41 18.50 14.71 -25.00
N ILE A 42 17.21 14.93 -25.16
CA ILE A 42 16.16 14.15 -24.51
C ILE A 42 16.20 12.68 -24.95
N HIS A 43 16.41 12.43 -26.25
CA HIS A 43 16.58 11.06 -26.75
C HIS A 43 17.82 10.37 -26.16
N GLY A 44 18.93 11.09 -25.99
CA GLY A 44 20.13 10.57 -25.33
C GLY A 44 19.86 10.14 -23.89
N GLU A 45 19.17 10.99 -23.12
CA GLU A 45 18.77 10.72 -21.73
C GLU A 45 17.82 9.50 -21.65
N LEU A 46 16.85 9.38 -22.58
CA LEU A 46 15.93 8.23 -22.64
C LEU A 46 16.64 6.92 -23.00
N VAL A 47 17.60 6.95 -23.93
CA VAL A 47 18.39 5.76 -24.29
C VAL A 47 19.30 5.32 -23.13
N GLU A 48 19.83 6.26 -22.34
CA GLU A 48 20.64 5.92 -21.17
C GLU A 48 19.81 5.30 -20.05
N THR A 49 18.64 5.88 -19.76
CA THR A 49 17.72 5.35 -18.74
C THR A 49 17.18 3.97 -19.11
N THR A 50 16.81 3.73 -20.36
CA THR A 50 16.37 2.40 -20.84
C THR A 50 17.48 1.35 -20.73
N LYS A 51 18.72 1.67 -21.12
CA LYS A 51 19.88 0.78 -20.91
C LYS A 51 20.07 0.44 -19.42
N SER A 52 20.02 1.45 -18.55
CA SER A 52 20.16 1.21 -17.11
C SER A 52 19.05 0.31 -16.56
N HIS A 53 17.82 0.47 -17.07
CA HIS A 53 16.69 -0.35 -16.70
C HIS A 53 16.81 -1.79 -17.21
N ASP A 54 17.33 -1.98 -18.42
CA ASP A 54 17.60 -3.30 -19.00
C ASP A 54 18.71 -4.04 -18.24
N GLU A 55 19.76 -3.34 -17.82
CA GLU A 55 20.82 -3.88 -16.96
C GLU A 55 20.26 -4.33 -15.61
N ILE A 56 19.45 -3.50 -14.96
CA ILE A 56 18.78 -3.84 -13.70
C ILE A 56 17.81 -5.01 -13.90
N SER A 57 17.05 -5.01 -15.00
CA SER A 57 16.13 -6.09 -15.34
C SER A 57 16.87 -7.41 -15.59
N GLY A 58 18.05 -7.36 -16.22
CA GLY A 58 18.93 -8.51 -16.38
C GLY A 58 19.41 -9.07 -15.03
N LEU A 59 19.79 -8.21 -14.09
CA LEU A 59 20.17 -8.61 -12.74
C LEU A 59 18.99 -9.18 -11.94
N LEU A 60 17.79 -8.61 -12.10
CA LEU A 60 16.56 -9.13 -11.49
C LEU A 60 16.15 -10.47 -12.10
N LYS A 61 16.39 -10.66 -13.39
CA LYS A 61 16.14 -11.93 -14.10
C LYS A 61 17.13 -13.01 -13.65
N ALA A 62 18.40 -12.65 -13.43
CA ALA A 62 19.40 -13.52 -12.80
C ALA A 62 19.04 -13.87 -11.35
N ARG A 63 18.41 -12.94 -10.58
CA ARG A 63 17.86 -13.23 -9.24
C ARG A 63 16.55 -14.03 -9.25
N LYS A 64 15.86 -14.12 -10.39
CA LYS A 64 14.68 -14.97 -10.57
C LYS A 64 15.03 -16.42 -10.84
N GLU A 65 16.31 -16.75 -11.06
CA GLU A 65 16.73 -18.13 -10.90
C GLU A 65 16.43 -18.55 -9.45
N PRO A 66 15.65 -19.62 -9.25
CA PRO A 66 15.30 -20.06 -7.91
C PRO A 66 16.59 -20.27 -7.14
N ALA A 67 16.73 -19.54 -6.04
CA ALA A 67 17.88 -19.69 -5.16
C ALA A 67 18.09 -21.19 -4.89
N PRO A 68 19.30 -21.74 -5.07
CA PRO A 68 19.53 -23.17 -4.89
C PRO A 68 18.98 -23.58 -3.52
N GLU A 69 18.25 -24.69 -3.46
CA GLU A 69 17.52 -25.10 -2.25
C GLU A 69 18.43 -25.25 -1.01
N SER A 70 19.74 -25.39 -1.23
CA SER A 70 20.77 -25.43 -0.18
C SER A 70 21.23 -24.06 0.33
N PHE A 71 20.96 -22.95 -0.37
CA PHE A 71 21.44 -21.61 0.00
C PHE A 71 20.94 -21.19 1.38
N THR A 72 19.67 -21.45 1.67
CA THR A 72 19.08 -21.16 2.98
C THR A 72 19.71 -22.02 4.08
N ASN A 73 20.03 -23.29 3.79
CA ASN A 73 20.69 -24.20 4.71
C ASN A 73 22.13 -23.76 4.99
N ASP A 74 22.87 -23.33 3.97
CA ASP A 74 24.28 -22.93 4.09
C ASP A 74 24.45 -21.59 4.82
N VAL A 75 23.58 -20.62 4.55
CA VAL A 75 23.55 -19.35 5.28
C VAL A 75 23.13 -19.59 6.73
N THR A 76 22.12 -20.44 6.96
CA THR A 76 21.69 -20.79 8.31
C THR A 76 22.79 -21.48 9.10
N ALA A 77 23.48 -22.47 8.50
CA ALA A 77 24.60 -23.15 9.13
C ALA A 77 25.78 -22.20 9.42
N THR A 78 26.07 -21.28 8.50
CA THR A 78 27.15 -20.29 8.67
C THR A 78 26.82 -19.27 9.75
N ILE A 79 25.59 -18.76 9.79
CA ILE A 79 25.13 -17.84 10.84
C ILE A 79 25.08 -18.58 12.19
N HIS A 80 24.61 -19.82 12.25
CA HIS A 80 24.61 -20.61 13.48
C HIS A 80 26.03 -20.80 14.02
N LYS A 81 26.99 -21.10 13.13
CA LYS A 81 28.41 -21.27 13.47
C LYS A 81 29.06 -19.98 13.98
N ARG A 82 28.70 -18.81 13.44
CA ARG A 82 29.24 -17.51 13.89
C ARG A 82 28.49 -16.90 15.08
N SER A 83 27.21 -17.20 15.25
CA SER A 83 26.37 -16.62 16.30
C SER A 83 26.30 -17.44 17.58
N ALA A 84 26.90 -18.64 17.63
CA ALA A 84 26.83 -19.55 18.78
C ALA A 84 25.40 -19.76 19.32
N GLY A 85 24.40 -19.69 18.44
CA GLY A 85 22.98 -19.83 18.81
C GLY A 85 22.31 -18.59 19.40
N LEU A 86 22.99 -17.44 19.52
CA LEU A 86 22.39 -16.22 20.09
C LEU A 86 21.38 -15.52 19.17
N PHE A 87 21.55 -15.60 17.85
CA PHE A 87 20.67 -14.92 16.88
C PHE A 87 19.36 -15.67 16.58
N PHE A 88 19.30 -16.97 16.89
CA PHE A 88 18.08 -17.78 16.79
C PHE A 88 17.51 -18.13 18.17
N GLY A 89 17.98 -17.45 19.22
CA GLY A 89 17.44 -17.54 20.57
C GLY A 89 16.02 -16.98 20.65
N ARG A 90 15.01 -17.84 20.49
CA ARG A 90 13.62 -17.66 20.94
C ARG A 90 12.99 -16.29 20.65
N ARG A 91 12.98 -15.85 19.39
CA ARG A 91 12.06 -14.80 18.92
C ARG A 91 11.04 -15.35 17.93
N THR A 92 10.14 -16.17 18.45
CA THR A 92 8.93 -16.67 17.78
C THR A 92 7.83 -15.61 17.72
N PHE A 93 8.08 -14.39 17.25
CA PHE A 93 7.03 -13.42 16.98
C PHE A 93 7.49 -12.45 15.90
N GLY A 94 7.06 -12.68 14.66
CA GLY A 94 7.33 -11.71 13.60
C GLY A 94 6.69 -12.00 12.25
N ASP A 95 6.66 -13.25 11.78
CA ASP A 95 6.52 -13.44 10.33
C ASP A 95 5.48 -14.45 9.83
N ARG A 96 4.79 -15.21 10.69
CA ARG A 96 3.80 -16.20 10.23
C ARG A 96 2.63 -16.40 11.18
N VAL A 97 1.92 -15.33 11.55
CA VAL A 97 0.54 -15.52 12.01
C VAL A 97 -0.30 -15.56 10.74
N PRO A 98 -0.74 -16.74 10.26
CA PRO A 98 -1.58 -16.79 9.08
C PRO A 98 -2.82 -15.94 9.35
N PHE A 99 -3.27 -15.18 8.35
CA PHE A 99 -4.43 -14.29 8.49
C PHE A 99 -5.66 -15.01 9.07
N SER A 100 -5.78 -16.31 8.81
CA SER A 100 -6.79 -17.19 9.40
C SER A 100 -6.75 -17.23 10.93
N ALA A 101 -5.58 -17.25 11.56
CA ALA A 101 -5.47 -17.24 13.02
C ALA A 101 -5.94 -15.91 13.63
N LEU A 102 -5.63 -14.78 12.98
CA LEU A 102 -6.14 -13.47 13.39
C LEU A 102 -7.66 -13.39 13.24
N LEU A 103 -8.20 -13.94 12.14
CA LEU A 103 -9.63 -14.00 11.89
C LEU A 103 -10.37 -14.85 12.93
N VAL A 104 -9.82 -16.01 13.30
CA VAL A 104 -10.37 -16.85 14.36
C VAL A 104 -10.41 -16.12 15.70
N VAL A 105 -9.32 -15.45 16.09
CA VAL A 105 -9.28 -14.66 17.33
C VAL A 105 -10.29 -13.52 17.30
N ALA A 106 -10.41 -12.82 16.18
CA ALA A 106 -11.39 -11.74 16.01
C ALA A 106 -12.83 -12.24 16.13
N VAL A 107 -13.17 -13.37 15.51
CA VAL A 107 -14.51 -13.98 15.58
C VAL A 107 -14.84 -14.42 17.01
N ILE A 108 -13.90 -15.07 17.70
CA ILE A 108 -14.09 -15.46 19.10
C ILE A 108 -14.32 -14.22 19.97
N GLY A 109 -13.51 -13.17 19.80
CA GLY A 109 -13.68 -11.91 20.53
C GLY A 109 -15.05 -11.29 20.29
N LEU A 110 -15.53 -11.28 19.04
CA LEU A 110 -16.84 -10.73 18.68
C LEU A 110 -17.99 -11.56 19.27
N LEU A 111 -17.88 -12.89 19.28
CA LEU A 111 -18.85 -13.78 19.93
C LEU A 111 -18.90 -13.57 21.44
N VAL A 112 -17.76 -13.41 22.09
CA VAL A 112 -17.68 -13.13 23.53
C VAL A 112 -18.32 -11.79 23.86
N ILE A 113 -17.98 -10.72 23.13
CA ILE A 113 -18.58 -9.40 23.31
C ILE A 113 -20.10 -9.45 23.05
N GLY A 114 -20.52 -10.10 21.97
CA GLY A 114 -21.93 -10.29 21.64
C GLY A 114 -22.68 -11.05 22.73
N TYR A 115 -22.07 -12.11 23.28
CA TYR A 115 -22.64 -12.86 24.39
C TYR A 115 -22.72 -12.01 25.67
N ILE A 116 -21.71 -11.22 25.99
CA ILE A 116 -21.74 -10.31 27.13
C ILE A 116 -22.85 -9.27 26.96
N LEU A 117 -22.99 -8.67 25.78
CA LEU A 117 -24.05 -7.70 25.49
C LEU A 117 -25.44 -8.32 25.53
N TRP A 118 -25.57 -9.58 25.12
CA TRP A 118 -26.83 -10.31 25.15
C TRP A 118 -27.21 -10.81 26.55
N SER A 119 -26.23 -11.26 27.34
CA SER A 119 -26.42 -11.76 28.71
C SER A 119 -26.46 -10.66 29.76
N SER A 120 -25.95 -9.46 29.46
CA SER A 120 -26.01 -8.32 30.36
C SER A 120 -27.41 -7.70 30.35
N GLN A 121 -28.08 -7.71 31.51
CA GLN A 121 -29.36 -7.03 31.75
C GLN A 121 -29.29 -5.48 31.60
N THR A 122 -28.12 -4.92 31.31
CA THR A 122 -27.90 -3.49 30.99
C THR A 122 -27.94 -3.23 29.47
N GLY A 123 -28.67 -4.06 28.72
CA GLY A 123 -29.04 -3.78 27.34
C GLY A 123 -30.13 -2.70 27.28
N SER A 124 -29.79 -1.55 26.69
CA SER A 124 -30.69 -0.46 26.32
C SER A 124 -31.10 0.47 27.47
N LEU A 125 -30.50 1.66 27.47
CA LEU A 125 -31.22 2.89 27.84
C LEU A 125 -32.47 2.97 26.94
N LYS A 126 -33.53 2.28 27.35
CA LYS A 126 -34.87 2.52 26.83
C LYS A 126 -35.18 3.97 27.20
N MET A 127 -35.18 4.87 26.22
CA MET A 127 -35.78 6.19 26.35
C MET A 127 -37.21 6.00 26.86
N ASP A 128 -37.42 6.37 28.12
CA ASP A 128 -38.71 6.32 28.78
C ASP A 128 -39.61 7.40 28.15
N LYS A 129 -40.26 7.04 27.04
CA LYS A 129 -41.24 7.90 26.39
C LYS A 129 -42.57 7.80 27.13
N ARG A 130 -42.61 8.12 28.43
CA ARG A 130 -43.88 8.23 29.19
C ARG A 130 -43.77 8.95 30.54
N ARG A 131 -43.65 10.28 30.54
CA ARG A 131 -44.15 11.18 31.61
C ARG A 131 -44.04 12.64 31.12
N GLY A 132 -45.07 13.47 30.95
CA GLY A 132 -46.51 13.36 31.06
C GLY A 132 -47.09 14.73 30.65
N GLU A 133 -47.98 14.73 29.67
CA GLU A 133 -49.18 15.59 29.64
C GLU A 133 -50.02 15.23 30.90
N THR A 134 -50.63 16.09 31.72
CA THR A 134 -51.04 17.51 31.68
C THR A 134 -51.37 17.97 33.14
N PRO A 135 -52.15 19.04 33.43
CA PRO A 135 -51.78 20.21 34.23
C PRO A 135 -52.37 20.23 35.66
N GLY A 136 -51.92 21.19 36.49
CA GLY A 136 -52.70 21.63 37.65
C GLY A 136 -51.95 21.58 38.98
N SER A 137 -51.38 22.71 39.39
CA SER A 137 -51.17 23.02 40.80
C SER A 137 -51.10 24.54 40.94
N SER A 138 -52.27 25.10 41.21
CA SER A 138 -52.49 26.46 41.66
C SER A 138 -51.73 26.70 42.97
N ILE A 139 -50.71 27.55 42.93
CA ILE A 139 -50.12 28.15 44.13
C ILE A 139 -50.85 29.46 44.37
N GLU A 140 -51.70 29.43 45.39
CA GLU A 140 -52.37 30.55 46.03
C GLU A 140 -51.31 31.47 46.67
N VAL A 141 -51.18 32.70 46.14
CA VAL A 141 -50.34 33.74 46.72
C VAL A 141 -51.24 34.63 47.57
N VAL A 142 -51.13 34.50 48.90
CA VAL A 142 -51.76 35.39 49.87
C VAL A 142 -50.90 36.64 50.05
N PRO A 143 -51.38 37.86 49.73
CA PRO A 143 -50.71 39.09 50.13
C PRO A 143 -51.16 39.54 51.53
N LYS A 144 -50.19 39.77 52.40
CA LYS A 144 -50.33 40.32 53.76
C LYS A 144 -50.48 41.86 53.73
N PRO A 145 -51.39 42.42 54.54
CA PRO A 145 -51.02 43.51 55.44
C PRO A 145 -51.01 43.06 56.91
#